data_AF-A0A067QJ61-F1
#
_entry.id   AF-A0A067QJ61-F1
#
_cell.length_a   1.000
_cell.length_b   1.000
_cell.length_c   1.000
_cell.angle_alpha   90.00
_cell.angle_beta   90.00
_cell.angle_gamma   90.00
#
_symmetry.space_group_name_H-M   'P 1'
#
loop_
_entity.id
_entity.type
_entity.pdbx_description
1 polymer ?
#
loop_
_entity_poly.entity_id
_entity_poly.type
_entity_poly.pdbx_seq_one_letter_code
_entity_poly.pdbx_strand_id
1 'polypeptide(L)'
;MNTSVIGGTTHSGLQCNITDVFGWFLQVLLAALAFTCLILKRFCEPRYERRPWLIWFYDTSKQGMGALVIHLANVYLATKFQGDPCTWYIINFLLDSSIGLGIIYVGIQISQYLSKVKRWEAISFGEYGKPPSVNAWLAQCCLYMLLMVIVKMCIMLLIQLDFWDDVRDFILSPITNPKVEVVMVMLIIPFFINALMFWVTDNFLMRRSTRRGRPSDPSLMQRVKVRYRKIKKEKLDDSESDILLSADEELLGTSDCLQQMLPSVMIT
;
A
#
# COMPACT_ATOMS: atom_id res chain seq x y z
N MET A 1 -61.56 7.23 -46.37
CA MET A 1 -60.95 6.14 -45.58
C MET A 1 -59.52 6.57 -45.28
N ASN A 2 -59.29 7.47 -44.32
CA ASN A 2 -59.16 7.24 -42.87
C ASN A 2 -58.17 6.13 -42.48
N THR A 3 -57.02 6.59 -41.94
CA THR A 3 -56.28 6.10 -40.75
C THR A 3 -55.78 4.65 -40.77
N SER A 4 -54.52 4.34 -40.43
CA SER A 4 -53.86 4.76 -39.18
C SER A 4 -52.33 4.57 -39.21
N VAL A 5 -51.63 5.63 -38.81
CA VAL A 5 -50.34 5.63 -38.09
C VAL A 5 -50.52 4.96 -36.72
N ILE A 6 -49.40 4.56 -36.07
CA ILE A 6 -49.18 3.92 -34.74
C ILE A 6 -48.71 2.47 -34.95
N GLY A 7 -47.60 1.96 -34.43
CA GLY A 7 -46.61 2.38 -33.44
C GLY A 7 -45.72 1.14 -33.25
N GLY A 8 -44.40 1.27 -33.26
CA GLY A 8 -43.67 1.41 -32.01
C GLY A 8 -43.29 0.04 -31.43
N THR A 9 -42.15 -0.50 -31.88
CA THR A 9 -41.13 -1.12 -31.02
C THR A 9 -39.87 -1.22 -31.85
N THR A 10 -39.13 -0.11 -31.91
CA THR A 10 -37.68 -0.14 -31.99
C THR A 10 -37.21 -0.99 -30.82
N HIS A 11 -37.00 -2.29 -31.05
CA HIS A 11 -35.98 -3.01 -30.30
C HIS A 11 -34.67 -2.37 -30.75
N SER A 12 -34.34 -1.23 -30.13
CA SER A 12 -33.00 -0.73 -30.02
C SER A 12 -32.21 -1.86 -29.38
N GLY A 13 -31.69 -2.74 -30.24
CA GLY A 13 -30.69 -3.72 -29.87
C GLY A 13 -29.68 -2.94 -29.05
N LEU A 14 -29.59 -3.32 -27.78
CA LEU A 14 -28.66 -2.80 -26.81
C LEU A 14 -27.28 -3.17 -27.36
N GLN A 15 -26.80 -2.38 -28.33
CA GLN A 15 -25.44 -2.45 -28.84
C GLN A 15 -24.59 -2.03 -27.65
N CYS A 16 -24.21 -3.02 -26.86
CA CYS A 16 -23.30 -2.93 -25.74
C CYS A 16 -21.94 -2.57 -26.34
N ASN A 17 -21.78 -1.29 -26.67
CA ASN A 17 -20.52 -0.75 -27.09
C ASN A 17 -19.75 -0.45 -25.80
N ILE A 18 -18.94 -1.42 -25.37
CA ILE A 18 -18.15 -1.38 -24.14
C ILE A 18 -17.15 -0.18 -24.16
N THR A 19 -16.93 0.39 -25.35
CA THR A 19 -16.15 1.60 -25.64
C THR A 19 -16.98 2.86 -25.87
N ASP A 20 -18.26 2.88 -25.47
CA ASP A 20 -19.04 4.12 -25.45
C ASP A 20 -18.53 5.09 -24.38
N VAL A 21 -18.89 6.37 -24.48
CA VAL A 21 -18.49 7.45 -23.55
C VAL A 21 -18.74 7.06 -22.08
N PHE A 22 -19.78 6.26 -21.86
CA PHE A 22 -20.12 5.71 -20.56
C PHE A 22 -19.04 4.76 -19.99
N GLY A 23 -18.47 3.87 -20.81
CA GLY A 23 -17.41 2.93 -20.38
C GLY A 23 -16.12 3.65 -19.98
N TRP A 24 -15.72 4.67 -20.75
CA TRP A 24 -14.59 5.54 -20.44
C TRP A 24 -14.81 6.31 -19.13
N PHE A 25 -16.02 6.85 -18.93
CA PHE A 25 -16.37 7.52 -17.68
C PHE A 25 -16.23 6.58 -16.46
N LEU A 26 -16.75 5.35 -16.56
CA LEU A 26 -16.65 4.36 -15.48
C LEU A 26 -15.20 3.98 -15.18
N GLN A 27 -14.35 3.81 -16.20
CA GLN A 27 -12.93 3.50 -16.01
C GLN A 27 -12.16 4.64 -15.34
N VAL A 28 -12.39 5.88 -15.76
CA VAL A 28 -11.76 7.05 -15.13
C VAL A 28 -12.24 7.20 -13.68
N LEU A 29 -13.54 6.99 -13.42
CA LEU A 29 -14.10 7.02 -12.07
C LEU A 29 -13.47 5.97 -11.17
N LEU A 30 -13.37 4.72 -11.63
CA LEU A 30 -12.72 3.64 -10.89
C LEU A 30 -11.24 3.91 -10.63
N ALA A 31 -10.51 4.44 -11.62
CA ALA A 31 -9.11 4.82 -11.46
C ALA A 31 -8.92 5.93 -10.43
N ALA A 32 -9.77 6.97 -10.46
CA ALA A 32 -9.74 8.06 -9.49
C ALA A 32 -10.06 7.58 -8.07
N LEU A 33 -11.05 6.71 -7.93
CA LEU A 33 -11.43 6.10 -6.66
C LEU A 33 -10.32 5.21 -6.10
N ALA A 34 -9.74 4.34 -6.93
CA ALA A 34 -8.61 3.49 -6.54
C ALA A 34 -7.39 4.31 -6.10
N PHE A 35 -7.06 5.37 -6.84
CA PHE A 35 -5.98 6.28 -6.47
C PHE A 35 -6.26 7.01 -5.15
N THR A 36 -7.51 7.45 -4.95
CA THR A 36 -7.95 8.05 -3.68
C THR A 36 -7.81 7.06 -2.51
N CYS A 37 -8.17 5.78 -2.70
CA CYS A 37 -7.97 4.73 -1.70
C CYS A 37 -6.49 4.55 -1.32
N LEU A 38 -5.56 4.61 -2.28
CA LEU A 38 -4.11 4.53 -2.01
C LEU A 38 -3.60 5.74 -1.21
N ILE A 39 -4.10 6.93 -1.52
CA ILE A 39 -3.78 8.15 -0.77
C ILE A 39 -4.31 8.06 0.66
N LEU A 40 -5.58 7.64 0.82
CA LEU A 40 -6.20 7.46 2.13
C LEU A 40 -5.45 6.41 2.97
N LYS A 41 -5.10 5.26 2.37
CA LYS A 41 -4.26 4.23 3.01
C LYS A 41 -2.99 4.85 3.61
N ARG A 42 -2.27 5.65 2.82
CA ARG A 42 -1.04 6.29 3.27
C ARG A 42 -1.26 7.29 4.40
N PHE A 43 -2.38 7.99 4.43
CA PHE A 43 -2.72 8.87 5.55
C PHE A 43 -3.06 8.08 6.83
N CYS A 44 -3.68 6.91 6.68
CA CYS A 44 -3.94 5.97 7.78
C CYS A 44 -2.69 5.25 8.29
N GLU A 45 -1.62 5.14 7.48
CA GLU A 45 -0.36 4.52 7.91
C GLU A 45 0.30 5.32 9.06
N PRO A 46 0.74 4.64 10.14
CA PRO A 46 1.43 5.27 11.26
C PRO A 46 2.69 6.03 10.82
N ARG A 47 2.97 7.17 11.45
CA ARG A 47 4.09 8.05 11.06
C ARG A 47 5.46 7.34 11.04
N TYR A 48 5.64 6.28 11.84
CA TYR A 48 6.91 5.55 11.96
C TYR A 48 7.14 4.51 10.84
N GLU A 49 6.09 4.06 10.14
CA GLU A 49 6.16 3.14 8.99
C GLU A 49 6.00 3.88 7.65
N ARG A 50 5.60 5.16 7.68
CA ARG A 50 5.28 5.95 6.50
C ARG A 50 6.49 6.12 5.58
N ARG A 51 6.34 5.67 4.34
CA ARG A 51 7.36 5.80 3.29
C ARG A 51 7.55 7.27 2.83
N PRO A 52 8.77 7.69 2.48
CA PRO A 52 9.03 8.97 1.82
C PRO A 52 8.18 9.11 0.55
N TRP A 53 7.74 10.33 0.24
CA TRP A 53 6.88 10.61 -0.92
C TRP A 53 7.46 10.10 -2.24
N LEU A 54 8.78 10.19 -2.43
CA LEU A 54 9.44 9.71 -3.65
C LEU A 54 9.36 8.18 -3.80
N ILE A 55 9.56 7.43 -2.71
CA ILE A 55 9.48 5.96 -2.71
C ILE A 55 8.03 5.52 -2.93
N TRP A 56 7.09 6.19 -2.26
CA TRP A 56 5.66 5.95 -2.49
C TRP A 56 5.25 6.21 -3.94
N PHE A 57 5.75 7.29 -4.55
CA PHE A 57 5.50 7.58 -5.96
C PHE A 57 6.06 6.49 -6.87
N TYR A 58 7.28 6.00 -6.60
CA TYR A 58 7.89 4.89 -7.31
C TYR A 58 7.10 3.57 -7.21
N ASP A 59 6.57 3.23 -6.03
CA ASP A 59 5.75 2.03 -5.86
C ASP A 59 4.36 2.18 -6.51
N THR A 60 3.77 3.37 -6.39
CA THR A 60 2.44 3.69 -6.95
C THR A 60 2.48 3.76 -8.47
N SER A 61 3.52 4.37 -9.06
CA SER A 61 3.67 4.46 -10.50
C SER A 61 3.84 3.08 -11.16
N LYS A 62 4.54 2.14 -10.51
CA LYS A 62 4.61 0.74 -10.96
C LYS A 62 3.23 0.08 -10.99
N GLN A 63 2.42 0.27 -9.94
CA GLN A 63 1.05 -0.26 -9.89
C GLN A 63 0.19 0.34 -11.00
N GLY A 64 0.29 1.65 -11.23
CA GLY A 64 -0.42 2.33 -12.32
C GLY A 64 -0.02 1.81 -13.70
N MET A 65 1.29 1.64 -13.96
CA MET A 65 1.77 1.04 -15.21
C MET A 65 1.30 -0.41 -15.37
N GLY A 66 1.26 -1.19 -14.28
CA GLY A 66 0.79 -2.56 -14.31
C GLY A 66 -0.70 -2.64 -14.64
N ALA A 67 -1.52 -1.79 -14.00
CA ALA A 67 -2.94 -1.68 -14.29
C ALA A 67 -3.18 -1.25 -15.75
N LEU A 68 -2.37 -0.34 -16.29
CA LEU A 68 -2.43 0.05 -17.69
C LEU A 68 -2.12 -1.13 -18.63
N VAL A 69 -1.05 -1.89 -18.38
CA VAL A 69 -0.69 -3.06 -19.19
C VAL A 69 -1.79 -4.12 -19.17
N ILE A 70 -2.35 -4.43 -17.99
CA ILE A 70 -3.45 -5.38 -17.85
C ILE A 70 -4.71 -4.87 -18.55
N HIS A 71 -5.03 -3.59 -18.43
CA HIS A 71 -6.16 -2.97 -19.13
C HIS A 71 -6.01 -3.09 -20.65
N LEU A 72 -4.84 -2.74 -21.20
CA LEU A 72 -4.56 -2.88 -22.64
C LEU A 72 -4.65 -4.34 -23.10
N ALA A 73 -4.14 -5.29 -22.30
CA ALA A 73 -4.25 -6.71 -22.58
C ALA A 73 -5.72 -7.18 -22.57
N ASN A 74 -6.52 -6.73 -21.62
CA ASN A 74 -7.95 -7.07 -21.54
C ASN A 74 -8.74 -6.49 -22.72
N VAL A 75 -8.46 -5.25 -23.13
CA VAL A 75 -9.07 -4.63 -24.32
C VAL A 75 -8.68 -5.40 -25.58
N TYR A 76 -7.40 -5.78 -25.73
CA TYR A 76 -6.95 -6.59 -26.85
C TYR A 76 -7.68 -7.95 -26.90
N LEU A 77 -7.78 -8.64 -25.77
CA LEU A 77 -8.49 -9.91 -25.67
C LEU A 77 -9.99 -9.79 -25.97
N ALA A 78 -10.63 -8.69 -25.56
CA ALA A 78 -12.04 -8.44 -25.86
C ALA A 78 -12.31 -8.40 -27.37
N THR A 79 -11.34 -8.00 -28.20
CA THR A 79 -11.47 -8.05 -29.67
C THR A 79 -11.41 -9.45 -30.27
N LYS A 80 -10.90 -10.43 -29.53
CA LYS A 80 -10.71 -11.81 -29.98
C LYS A 80 -11.81 -12.75 -29.49
N PHE A 81 -12.55 -12.37 -28.46
CA PHE A 81 -13.58 -13.20 -27.85
C PHE A 81 -14.92 -13.07 -28.59
N GLN A 82 -15.58 -14.21 -28.82
CA GLN A 82 -16.91 -14.31 -29.42
C GLN A 82 -17.87 -14.87 -28.36
N GLY A 83 -18.53 -13.99 -27.60
CA GLY A 83 -19.44 -14.37 -26.53
C GLY A 83 -19.97 -13.16 -25.75
N ASP A 84 -20.66 -13.39 -24.63
CA ASP A 84 -21.16 -12.29 -23.80
C ASP A 84 -19.99 -11.53 -23.13
N PRO A 85 -19.82 -10.23 -23.43
CA PRO A 85 -18.68 -9.46 -22.93
C PRO A 85 -18.72 -9.24 -21.41
N CYS A 86 -19.90 -9.12 -20.81
CA CYS A 86 -20.04 -8.83 -19.38
C CYS A 86 -19.57 -10.02 -18.54
N THR A 87 -20.02 -11.22 -18.92
CA THR A 87 -19.59 -12.49 -18.34
C THR A 87 -18.09 -12.69 -18.45
N TRP A 88 -17.56 -12.56 -19.66
CA TRP A 88 -16.15 -12.82 -19.89
C TRP A 88 -15.29 -11.83 -19.10
N TYR A 89 -15.72 -10.56 -19.06
CA TYR A 89 -15.08 -9.53 -18.26
C TYR A 89 -15.06 -9.89 -16.77
N ILE A 90 -16.19 -10.30 -16.18
CA ILE A 90 -16.23 -10.58 -14.73
C ILE A 90 -15.40 -11.80 -14.36
N ILE A 91 -15.43 -12.88 -15.15
CA ILE A 91 -14.62 -14.08 -14.87
C ILE A 91 -13.14 -13.72 -14.93
N ASN A 92 -12.71 -13.05 -16.00
CA ASN A 92 -11.33 -12.61 -16.16
C ASN A 92 -10.90 -11.66 -15.02
N PHE A 93 -11.77 -10.73 -14.62
CA PHE A 93 -11.55 -9.82 -13.50
C PHE A 93 -11.42 -10.54 -12.16
N LEU A 94 -12.33 -11.47 -11.87
CA LEU A 94 -12.32 -12.25 -10.64
C LEU A 94 -11.07 -13.14 -10.56
N LEU A 95 -10.64 -13.73 -11.68
CA LEU A 95 -9.43 -14.54 -11.72
C LEU A 95 -8.16 -13.71 -11.57
N ASP A 96 -8.08 -12.55 -12.23
CA ASP A 96 -6.98 -11.60 -12.04
C ASP A 96 -6.89 -11.16 -10.56
N SER A 97 -8.03 -10.92 -9.90
CA SER A 97 -8.08 -10.46 -8.51
C SER A 97 -7.87 -11.54 -7.44
N SER A 98 -8.04 -12.82 -7.79
CA SER A 98 -7.88 -13.95 -6.89
C SER A 98 -6.56 -14.69 -7.15
N ILE A 99 -6.51 -15.48 -8.22
CA ILE A 99 -5.33 -16.26 -8.62
C ILE A 99 -4.19 -15.33 -9.02
N GLY A 100 -4.48 -14.25 -9.75
CA GLY A 100 -3.46 -13.30 -10.19
C GLY A 100 -2.72 -12.65 -9.01
N LEU A 101 -3.44 -12.27 -7.95
CA LEU A 101 -2.83 -11.75 -6.73
C LEU A 101 -1.90 -12.78 -6.05
N GLY A 102 -2.29 -14.05 -6.04
CA GLY A 102 -1.46 -15.15 -5.55
C GLY A 102 -0.18 -15.34 -6.35
N ILE A 103 -0.26 -15.31 -7.69
CA ILE A 103 0.90 -15.40 -8.57
C ILE A 103 1.83 -14.19 -8.37
N ILE A 104 1.28 -12.97 -8.25
CA ILE A 104 2.06 -11.76 -7.96
C ILE A 104 2.80 -11.92 -6.63
N TYR A 105 2.13 -12.39 -5.57
CA TYR A 105 2.74 -12.63 -4.27
C TYR A 105 3.93 -13.59 -4.39
N VAL A 106 3.72 -14.76 -5.01
CA VAL A 106 4.79 -15.77 -5.20
C VAL A 106 5.93 -15.21 -6.05
N GLY A 107 5.61 -14.50 -7.15
CA GLY A 107 6.61 -13.89 -8.03
C GLY A 107 7.48 -12.84 -7.33
N ILE A 108 6.90 -12.00 -6.47
CA ILE A 108 7.65 -11.05 -5.64
C ILE A 108 8.53 -11.79 -4.63
N GLN A 109 8.01 -12.84 -3.95
CA GLN A 109 8.81 -13.64 -3.01
C GLN A 109 10.01 -14.31 -3.70
N ILE A 110 9.81 -14.91 -4.87
CA ILE A 110 10.88 -15.51 -5.68
C ILE A 110 11.89 -14.42 -6.08
N SER A 111 11.43 -13.26 -6.52
CA SER A 111 12.31 -12.15 -6.91
C SER A 111 13.18 -11.66 -5.74
N GLN A 112 12.60 -11.57 -4.54
CA GLN A 112 13.34 -11.21 -3.32
C GLN A 112 14.32 -12.30 -2.89
N TYR A 113 13.95 -13.58 -3.03
CA TYR A 113 14.85 -14.70 -2.78
C TYR A 113 16.04 -14.69 -3.74
N LEU A 114 15.79 -14.53 -5.05
CA LEU A 114 16.82 -14.46 -6.08
C LEU A 114 17.74 -13.24 -5.89
N SER A 115 17.19 -12.09 -5.49
CA SER A 115 17.98 -10.90 -5.16
C SER A 115 18.98 -11.16 -4.04
N LYS A 116 18.57 -11.88 -2.98
CA LYS A 116 19.45 -12.26 -1.86
C LYS A 116 20.52 -13.27 -2.26
N VAL A 117 20.16 -14.27 -3.05
CA VAL A 117 21.10 -15.33 -3.49
C VAL A 117 22.12 -14.77 -4.48
N LYS A 118 21.69 -13.97 -5.47
CA LYS A 118 22.56 -13.43 -6.53
C LYS A 118 23.18 -12.06 -6.21
N ARG A 119 22.90 -11.48 -5.05
CA ARG A 119 23.28 -10.11 -4.63
C ARG A 119 22.87 -9.03 -5.64
N TRP A 120 21.75 -9.20 -6.31
CA TRP A 120 21.20 -8.20 -7.23
C TRP A 120 20.33 -7.21 -6.47
N GLU A 121 20.95 -6.16 -5.94
CA GLU A 121 20.25 -5.10 -5.20
C GLU A 121 19.22 -4.36 -6.06
N ALA A 122 19.44 -4.28 -7.38
CA ALA A 122 18.53 -3.63 -8.33
C ALA A 122 17.14 -4.30 -8.41
N ILE A 123 17.00 -5.57 -7.99
CA ILE A 123 15.78 -6.38 -8.08
C ILE A 123 15.09 -6.47 -6.69
N SER A 124 15.70 -5.90 -5.65
CA SER A 124 15.15 -5.88 -4.29
C SER A 124 13.95 -4.93 -4.22
N PHE A 125 12.73 -5.49 -4.34
CA PHE A 125 11.49 -4.71 -4.25
C PHE A 125 11.44 -3.86 -2.98
N GLY A 126 11.21 -2.56 -3.15
CA GLY A 126 11.12 -1.58 -2.05
C GLY A 126 12.46 -0.99 -1.60
N GLU A 127 13.58 -1.37 -2.23
CA GLU A 127 14.90 -0.76 -2.01
C GLU A 127 15.38 -0.07 -3.29
N TYR A 128 15.59 1.24 -3.23
CA TYR A 128 15.94 2.06 -4.41
C TYR A 128 17.34 2.68 -4.33
N GLY A 129 18.12 2.34 -3.30
CA GLY A 129 19.43 2.95 -3.02
C GLY A 129 19.36 4.25 -2.18
N LYS A 130 20.54 4.81 -1.86
CA LYS A 130 20.72 6.09 -1.16
C LYS A 130 21.77 6.92 -1.92
N PRO A 131 21.40 7.95 -2.71
CA PRO A 131 20.04 8.46 -2.97
C PRO A 131 19.19 7.49 -3.84
N PRO A 132 17.84 7.67 -3.87
CA PRO A 132 16.95 6.81 -4.66
C PRO A 132 17.25 6.93 -6.15
N SER A 133 17.74 5.84 -6.74
CA SER A 133 18.15 5.79 -8.15
C SER A 133 16.98 5.45 -9.08
N VAL A 134 16.86 6.21 -10.16
CA VAL A 134 15.83 5.98 -11.20
C VAL A 134 16.07 4.67 -11.92
N ASN A 135 17.34 4.26 -12.11
CA ASN A 135 17.68 3.01 -12.78
C ASN A 135 17.22 1.76 -11.99
N ALA A 136 17.33 1.79 -10.65
CA ALA A 136 16.78 0.71 -9.81
C ALA A 136 15.24 0.69 -9.88
N TRP A 137 14.60 1.86 -9.90
CA TRP A 137 13.16 1.94 -10.12
C TRP A 137 12.76 1.34 -11.46
N LEU A 138 13.44 1.70 -12.55
CA LEU A 138 13.16 1.20 -13.89
C LEU A 138 13.34 -0.32 -13.96
N ALA A 139 14.41 -0.87 -13.40
CA ALA A 139 14.65 -2.31 -13.36
C ALA A 139 13.53 -3.06 -12.62
N GLN A 140 13.13 -2.57 -11.43
CA GLN A 140 12.01 -3.14 -10.68
C GLN A 140 10.67 -2.97 -11.39
N CYS A 141 10.49 -1.85 -12.10
CA CYS A 141 9.30 -1.59 -12.89
C CYS A 141 9.19 -2.58 -14.05
N CYS A 142 10.27 -2.75 -14.84
CA CYS A 142 10.31 -3.74 -15.92
C CYS A 142 10.07 -5.16 -15.41
N LEU A 143 10.67 -5.54 -14.28
CA LEU A 143 10.42 -6.84 -13.66
C LEU A 143 8.96 -7.01 -13.24
N TYR A 144 8.35 -5.98 -12.66
CA TYR A 144 6.96 -5.99 -12.27
C TYR A 144 6.02 -6.04 -13.49
N MET A 145 6.33 -5.33 -14.58
CA MET A 145 5.59 -5.44 -15.84
C MET A 145 5.67 -6.87 -16.40
N LEU A 146 6.87 -7.47 -16.40
CA LEU A 146 7.06 -8.86 -16.83
C LEU A 146 6.23 -9.82 -15.97
N LEU A 147 6.22 -9.63 -14.65
CA LEU A 147 5.40 -10.43 -13.74
C LEU A 147 3.90 -10.28 -14.05
N MET A 148 3.43 -9.06 -14.33
CA MET A 148 2.04 -8.81 -14.73
C MET A 148 1.68 -9.49 -16.04
N VAL A 149 2.58 -9.48 -17.03
CA VAL A 149 2.38 -10.22 -18.28
C VAL A 149 2.32 -11.73 -18.01
N ILE A 150 3.21 -12.28 -17.17
CA ILE A 150 3.19 -13.70 -16.81
C ILE A 150 1.86 -14.07 -16.13
N VAL A 151 1.41 -13.25 -15.16
CA VAL A 151 0.10 -13.43 -14.51
C VAL A 151 -0.99 -13.48 -15.55
N LYS A 152 -1.03 -12.50 -16.47
CA LYS A 152 -2.05 -12.44 -17.53
C LYS A 152 -2.02 -13.69 -18.41
N MET A 153 -0.84 -14.14 -18.83
CA MET A 153 -0.68 -15.36 -19.62
C MET A 153 -1.15 -16.60 -18.87
N CYS A 154 -0.84 -16.72 -17.57
CA CYS A 154 -1.32 -17.82 -16.74
C CYS A 154 -2.84 -17.82 -16.60
N ILE A 155 -3.47 -16.66 -16.36
CA ILE A 155 -4.93 -16.54 -16.30
C ILE A 155 -5.56 -16.91 -17.64
N MET A 156 -4.98 -16.45 -18.75
CA MET A 156 -5.45 -16.81 -20.08
C MET A 156 -5.41 -18.31 -20.35
N LEU A 157 -4.30 -18.98 -20.02
CA LEU A 157 -4.17 -20.43 -20.17
C LEU A 157 -5.16 -21.17 -19.27
N LEU A 158 -5.39 -20.66 -18.07
CA LEU A 158 -6.33 -21.25 -17.13
C LEU A 158 -7.79 -21.10 -17.59
N ILE A 159 -8.16 -19.98 -18.25
CA ILE A 159 -9.48 -19.78 -18.86
C ILE A 159 -9.74 -20.72 -20.04
N GLN A 160 -8.70 -21.23 -20.71
CA GLN A 160 -8.87 -22.20 -21.81
C GLN A 160 -9.31 -23.59 -21.34
N LEU A 161 -9.38 -23.84 -20.04
CA LEU A 161 -9.86 -25.11 -19.50
C LEU A 161 -11.39 -25.15 -19.54
N ASP A 162 -11.97 -26.28 -19.98
CA ASP A 162 -13.41 -26.41 -20.22
C ASP A 162 -14.30 -26.35 -18.95
N PHE A 163 -13.73 -26.23 -17.75
CA PHE A 163 -14.51 -26.21 -16.49
C PHE A 163 -15.21 -24.87 -16.22
N TRP A 164 -14.86 -23.80 -16.94
CA TRP A 164 -15.37 -22.46 -16.66
C TRP A 164 -16.82 -22.25 -17.09
N ASP A 165 -17.35 -23.11 -17.97
CA ASP A 165 -18.74 -22.99 -18.44
C ASP A 165 -19.73 -23.26 -17.29
N ASP A 166 -19.48 -24.25 -16.44
CA ASP A 166 -20.33 -24.53 -15.27
C ASP A 166 -20.24 -23.41 -14.21
N VAL A 167 -19.04 -22.85 -14.03
CA VAL A 167 -18.78 -21.75 -13.08
C VAL A 167 -19.46 -20.47 -13.55
N ARG A 168 -19.47 -20.22 -14.86
CA ARG A 168 -20.17 -19.11 -15.50
C ARG A 168 -21.65 -19.13 -15.19
N ASP A 169 -22.30 -20.27 -15.40
CA ASP A 169 -23.74 -20.41 -15.22
C ASP A 169 -24.14 -20.23 -13.74
N PHE A 170 -23.30 -20.72 -12.81
CA PHE A 170 -23.49 -20.48 -11.38
C PHE A 170 -23.41 -18.99 -11.01
N ILE A 171 -22.40 -18.27 -11.50
CA ILE A 171 -22.15 -16.86 -11.17
C ILE A 171 -23.23 -15.93 -11.74
N LEU A 172 -23.78 -16.25 -12.92
CA LEU A 172 -24.73 -15.39 -13.65
C LEU A 172 -26.20 -15.71 -13.40
N SER A 173 -26.52 -16.91 -12.92
CA SER A 173 -27.89 -17.30 -12.54
C SER A 173 -28.67 -16.29 -11.68
N PRO A 174 -28.05 -15.46 -10.80
CA PRO A 174 -28.79 -14.59 -9.89
C PRO A 174 -29.34 -13.27 -10.48
N ILE A 175 -29.01 -12.87 -11.71
CA ILE A 175 -29.30 -11.49 -12.18
C ILE A 175 -30.40 -11.46 -13.24
N THR A 176 -31.59 -11.00 -12.84
CA THR A 176 -32.79 -10.96 -13.71
C THR A 176 -32.94 -9.66 -14.51
N ASN A 177 -32.14 -8.62 -14.23
CA ASN A 177 -32.25 -7.30 -14.83
C ASN A 177 -30.95 -6.84 -15.52
N PRO A 178 -30.93 -6.69 -16.86
CA PRO A 178 -29.69 -6.45 -17.62
C PRO A 178 -29.03 -5.09 -17.31
N LYS A 179 -29.81 -4.06 -16.93
CA LYS A 179 -29.25 -2.75 -16.57
C LYS A 179 -28.55 -2.75 -15.21
N VAL A 180 -29.11 -3.49 -14.25
CA VAL A 180 -28.53 -3.61 -12.90
C VAL A 180 -27.29 -4.50 -12.94
N GLU A 181 -27.32 -5.54 -13.77
CA GLU A 181 -26.18 -6.42 -14.05
C GLU A 181 -24.94 -5.63 -14.47
N VAL A 182 -25.07 -4.80 -15.50
CA VAL A 182 -23.95 -4.01 -16.04
C VAL A 182 -23.35 -3.08 -14.98
N VAL A 183 -24.18 -2.38 -14.20
CA VAL A 183 -23.71 -1.48 -13.14
C VAL A 183 -23.03 -2.26 -12.00
N MET A 184 -23.59 -3.40 -11.59
CA MET A 184 -23.02 -4.21 -10.53
C MET A 184 -21.65 -4.79 -10.95
N VAL A 185 -21.57 -5.35 -12.15
CA VAL A 185 -20.42 -6.08 -12.69
C VAL A 185 -19.29 -5.14 -13.13
N MET A 186 -19.61 -3.96 -13.68
CA MET A 186 -18.60 -3.05 -14.19
C MET A 186 -18.19 -1.96 -13.19
N LEU A 187 -19.02 -1.64 -12.18
CA LEU A 187 -18.73 -0.56 -11.24
C LEU A 187 -18.63 -1.04 -9.79
N ILE A 188 -19.68 -1.64 -9.25
CA ILE A 188 -19.74 -1.93 -7.80
C ILE A 188 -18.71 -2.98 -7.40
N ILE A 189 -18.75 -4.16 -8.03
CA ILE A 189 -17.83 -5.25 -7.72
C ILE A 189 -16.38 -4.84 -8.03
N PRO A 190 -16.07 -4.26 -9.20
CA PRO A 190 -14.71 -3.82 -9.50
C PRO A 190 -14.20 -2.73 -8.57
N PHE A 191 -15.05 -1.85 -8.06
CA PHE A 191 -14.62 -0.82 -7.11
C PHE A 191 -14.03 -1.43 -5.84
N PHE A 192 -14.76 -2.32 -5.17
CA PHE A 192 -14.30 -2.92 -3.92
C PHE A 192 -13.09 -3.83 -4.13
N ILE A 193 -13.14 -4.67 -5.17
CA ILE A 193 -12.07 -5.61 -5.46
C ILE A 193 -10.80 -4.89 -5.93
N ASN A 194 -10.90 -3.86 -6.77
CA ASN A 194 -9.72 -3.07 -7.16
C ASN A 194 -9.12 -2.32 -5.96
N ALA A 195 -9.96 -1.75 -5.09
CA ALA A 195 -9.47 -1.11 -3.87
C ALA A 195 -8.68 -2.11 -2.99
N LEU A 196 -9.21 -3.33 -2.82
CA LEU A 196 -8.52 -4.41 -2.11
C LEU A 196 -7.23 -4.83 -2.83
N MET A 197 -7.28 -4.99 -4.15
CA MET A 197 -6.14 -5.39 -4.98
C MET A 197 -4.98 -4.40 -4.88
N PHE A 198 -5.25 -3.10 -5.05
CA PHE A 198 -4.24 -2.06 -4.90
C PHE A 198 -3.74 -1.99 -3.46
N TRP A 199 -4.62 -2.14 -2.47
CA TRP A 199 -4.20 -2.18 -1.07
C TRP A 199 -3.22 -3.31 -0.80
N VAL A 200 -3.55 -4.54 -1.21
CA VAL A 200 -2.74 -5.73 -0.98
C VAL A 200 -1.45 -5.71 -1.80
N THR A 201 -1.53 -5.34 -3.07
CA THR A 201 -0.36 -5.21 -3.95
C THR A 201 0.62 -4.17 -3.43
N ASP A 202 0.13 -3.03 -2.94
CA ASP A 202 0.97 -2.03 -2.28
C ASP A 202 1.66 -2.59 -1.03
N ASN A 203 1.01 -3.48 -0.27
CA ASN A 203 1.66 -4.17 0.86
C ASN A 203 2.72 -5.18 0.42
N PHE A 204 2.60 -5.79 -0.77
CA PHE A 204 3.62 -6.69 -1.31
C PHE A 204 4.82 -5.94 -1.84
N LEU A 205 4.59 -4.78 -2.48
CA LEU A 205 5.64 -3.89 -2.97
C LEU A 205 6.30 -3.11 -1.83
N MET A 206 5.59 -2.91 -0.72
CA MET A 206 6.20 -2.40 0.50
C MET A 206 7.38 -3.27 0.90
N ARG A 207 8.53 -2.61 1.07
CA ARG A 207 9.65 -3.20 1.78
C ARG A 207 9.09 -3.71 3.09
N ARG A 208 8.98 -5.03 3.24
CA ARG A 208 8.96 -5.68 4.55
C ARG A 208 10.31 -5.34 5.14
N SER A 209 10.40 -4.17 5.79
CA SER A 209 11.41 -3.90 6.76
C SER A 209 11.33 -5.08 7.70
N THR A 210 12.28 -5.99 7.52
CA THR A 210 12.54 -7.07 8.45
C THR A 210 12.27 -6.50 9.83
N ARG A 211 11.21 -7.00 10.46
CA ARG A 211 10.90 -6.76 11.87
C ARG A 211 11.98 -7.50 12.65
N ARG A 212 13.17 -6.92 12.59
CA ARG A 212 14.46 -7.20 13.20
C ARG A 212 15.23 -5.94 12.76
N GLY A 213 15.20 -4.84 13.49
CA GLY A 213 15.37 -4.89 14.94
C GLY A 213 16.58 -5.78 15.31
N ARG A 214 17.54 -5.98 14.40
CA ARG A 214 18.90 -6.35 14.76
C ARG A 214 19.68 -5.06 14.58
N PRO A 215 20.06 -4.36 15.67
CA PRO A 215 21.12 -3.38 15.54
C PRO A 215 22.35 -4.20 15.16
N SER A 216 22.72 -4.20 13.88
CA SER A 216 23.95 -4.86 13.39
C SER A 216 25.21 -4.08 13.79
N ASP A 217 25.12 -3.23 14.81
CA ASP A 217 26.25 -2.49 15.33
C ASP A 217 26.16 -2.45 16.86
N PRO A 218 26.85 -3.37 17.57
CA PRO A 218 26.98 -3.35 19.03
C PRO A 218 27.44 -1.98 19.54
N SER A 219 28.18 -1.23 18.72
CA SER A 219 28.72 0.08 19.05
C SER A 219 27.64 1.16 19.21
N LEU A 220 26.54 1.11 18.45
CA LEU A 220 25.47 2.11 18.55
C LEU A 220 24.61 1.91 19.78
N MET A 221 24.25 0.66 20.12
CA MET A 221 23.57 0.38 21.39
C MET A 221 24.45 0.74 22.58
N GLN A 222 25.76 0.50 22.48
CA GLN A 222 26.71 0.91 23.52
C GLN A 222 26.80 2.43 23.63
N ARG A 223 26.87 3.17 22.51
CA ARG A 223 26.85 4.64 22.51
C ARG A 223 25.54 5.22 23.08
N VAL A 224 24.39 4.64 22.76
CA VAL A 224 23.09 5.06 23.30
C VAL A 224 23.00 4.78 24.80
N LYS A 225 23.42 3.59 25.25
CA LYS A 225 23.49 3.25 26.68
C LYS A 225 24.45 4.17 27.44
N VAL A 226 25.62 4.47 26.87
CA VAL A 226 26.60 5.40 27.47
C VAL A 226 26.02 6.81 27.55
N ARG A 227 25.38 7.30 26.48
CA ARG A 227 24.76 8.63 26.48
C ARG A 227 23.61 8.73 27.48
N TYR A 228 22.76 7.71 27.58
CA TYR A 228 21.68 7.68 28.58
C TYR A 228 22.21 7.59 30.01
N ARG A 229 23.27 6.80 30.24
CA ARG A 229 23.95 6.72 31.53
C ARG A 229 24.62 8.04 31.90
N LYS A 230 25.19 8.76 30.94
CA LYS A 230 25.78 10.09 31.15
C LYS A 230 24.72 11.13 31.53
N ILE A 231 23.61 11.19 30.79
CA ILE A 231 22.49 12.10 31.09
C ILE A 231 21.87 11.78 32.45
N LYS A 232 21.72 10.48 32.79
CA LYS A 232 21.22 10.08 34.11
C LYS A 232 22.18 10.47 35.24
N LYS A 233 23.50 10.39 35.01
CA LYS A 233 24.51 10.78 36.00
C LYS A 233 24.56 12.31 36.16
N GLU A 234 24.58 13.08 35.07
CA GLU A 234 24.48 14.55 35.11
C GLU A 234 23.22 15.00 35.86
N LYS A 235 22.08 14.33 35.63
CA LYS A 235 20.83 14.63 36.36
C LYS A 235 20.86 14.22 37.84
N LEU A 236 21.70 13.26 38.22
CA LEU A 236 21.86 12.85 39.62
C LEU A 236 22.82 13.79 40.36
N ASP A 237 23.91 14.20 39.70
CA ASP A 237 24.89 15.18 40.22
C ASP A 237 24.26 16.58 40.39
N ASP A 238 23.36 17.01 39.48
CA ASP A 238 22.55 18.24 39.64
C ASP A 238 21.64 18.16 40.88
N SER A 239 21.05 16.98 41.13
CA SER A 239 20.14 16.79 42.26
C SER A 239 20.88 16.67 43.61
N GLU A 240 22.10 16.11 43.63
CA GLU A 240 22.94 16.03 44.85
C GLU A 240 23.57 17.38 45.21
N SER A 241 23.89 18.22 44.21
CA SER A 241 24.42 19.57 44.46
C SER A 241 23.37 20.54 45.03
N ASP A 242 22.12 20.46 44.59
CA ASP A 242 21.01 21.22 45.17
C ASP A 242 20.67 20.78 46.61
N ILE A 243 20.83 19.49 46.93
CA ILE A 243 20.61 18.96 48.29
C ILE A 243 21.76 19.37 49.22
N LEU A 244 23.01 19.32 48.77
CA LEU A 244 24.17 19.77 49.56
C LEU A 244 24.17 21.28 49.84
N LEU A 245 23.71 22.10 48.90
CA LEU A 245 23.52 23.54 49.11
C LEU A 245 22.43 23.85 50.16
N SER A 246 21.38 23.04 50.24
CA SER A 246 20.33 23.22 51.26
C SER A 246 20.75 22.77 52.67
N ALA A 247 21.63 21.77 52.77
CA ALA A 247 22.15 21.29 54.05
C ALA A 247 23.15 22.27 54.70
N ASP A 248 23.94 22.97 53.89
CA ASP A 248 24.87 23.98 54.37
C ASP A 248 24.16 25.26 54.87
N GLU A 249 23.03 25.68 54.25
CA GLU A 249 22.22 26.80 54.76
C GLU A 249 21.55 26.47 56.12
N GLU A 250 21.09 25.23 56.33
CA GLU A 250 20.44 24.83 57.58
C GLU A 250 21.45 24.76 58.76
N LEU A 251 22.71 24.38 58.48
CA LEU A 251 23.79 24.35 59.48
C LEU A 251 24.27 25.77 59.85
N LEU A 252 24.32 26.69 58.89
CA LEU A 252 24.67 28.11 59.14
C LEU A 252 23.57 28.85 59.91
N GLY A 253 22.29 28.60 59.62
CA GLY A 253 21.17 29.20 60.37
C GLY A 253 21.08 28.72 61.82
N THR A 254 21.52 27.50 62.11
CA THR A 254 21.53 26.96 63.48
C THR A 254 22.69 27.54 64.32
N SER A 255 23.83 27.85 63.68
CA SER A 255 25.00 28.42 64.34
C SER A 255 24.79 29.89 64.75
N ASP A 256 24.08 30.67 63.94
CA ASP A 256 23.79 32.08 64.23
C ASP A 256 22.77 32.26 65.39
N CYS A 257 21.80 31.35 65.52
CA CYS A 257 20.86 31.37 66.66
C CYS A 257 21.57 31.06 68.00
N LEU A 258 22.60 30.21 67.98
CA LEU A 258 23.36 29.82 69.17
C LEU A 258 24.36 30.90 69.61
N GLN A 259 24.89 31.67 68.65
CA GLN A 259 25.78 32.82 68.92
C GLN A 259 25.03 34.04 69.46
N GLN A 260 23.73 34.18 69.18
CA GLN A 260 22.92 35.34 69.57
C GLN A 260 22.30 35.23 70.98
N MET A 261 22.48 34.10 71.68
CA MET A 261 21.92 33.88 73.02
C MET A 261 22.88 34.05 74.20
N LEU A 262 24.18 34.34 74.02
CA LEU A 262 25.07 34.64 75.16
C LEU A 262 26.05 35.81 74.84
N PRO A 263 25.83 37.00 75.43
CA PRO A 263 26.47 38.25 75.02
C PRO A 263 27.89 38.43 75.59
N SER A 264 28.84 38.82 74.72
CA SER A 264 30.10 39.45 75.12
C SER A 264 29.84 40.87 75.61
N VAL A 265 29.82 41.06 76.93
CA VAL A 265 29.75 42.37 77.57
C VAL A 265 31.15 42.98 77.72
N MET A 266 31.22 44.22 77.26
CA MET A 266 32.17 45.31 77.42
C MET A 266 33.17 45.28 78.61
N ILE A 267 34.37 45.78 78.29
CA ILE A 267 35.54 46.10 79.13
C ILE A 267 35.21 47.23 80.15
N THR A 268 35.46 46.99 81.45
CA THR A 268 36.34 47.79 82.34
C THR A 268 36.62 47.04 83.63
#